data_AF-A0A961BSX4-F1
#
_entry.id   AF-A0A961BSX4-F1
#
_cell.length_a   1.000
_cell.length_b   1.000
_cell.length_c   1.000
_cell.angle_alpha   90.00
_cell.angle_beta   90.00
_cell.angle_gamma   90.00
#
_symmetry.space_group_name_H-M   'P 1'
#
loop_
_entity.id
_entity.type
_entity.pdbx_description
1 polymer ?
#
loop_
_entity_poly.entity_id
_entity_poly.type
_entity_poly.pdbx_seq_one_letter_code
_entity_poly.pdbx_strand_id
1 'polypeptide(L)'
;VVVANGLTHAEASILHNAWLGYETDWLANSRGTTPAALDAGWAALDAKGLADAAARTVHDEGVALRQHVEDETDRLTTLPWELLGEAASIAFAERFEPPCELLLRRVDETAGPNYQPASRLR
;
A
#
# COMPACT_ATOMS: atom_id res chain seq x y z
N VAL A 1 -11.00 5.94 -3.67
CA VAL A 1 -9.98 7.00 -3.86
C VAL A 1 -8.90 6.60 -4.86
N VAL A 2 -8.20 5.47 -4.69
CA VAL A 2 -7.13 5.00 -5.61
C VAL A 2 -7.56 4.91 -7.08
N VAL A 3 -8.56 4.10 -7.40
CA VAL A 3 -9.05 3.94 -8.79
C VAL A 3 -9.64 5.23 -9.35
N ALA A 4 -10.25 6.05 -8.48
CA ALA A 4 -10.80 7.35 -8.88
C ALA A 4 -9.71 8.35 -9.31
N ASN A 5 -8.48 8.21 -8.78
CA ASN A 5 -7.30 8.93 -9.24
C ASN A 5 -6.61 8.27 -10.45
N GLY A 6 -7.28 7.31 -11.11
CA GLY A 6 -6.76 6.65 -12.30
C GLY A 6 -5.57 5.73 -12.05
N LEU A 7 -5.37 5.27 -10.82
CA LEU A 7 -4.27 4.39 -10.45
C LEU A 7 -4.69 2.92 -10.50
N THR A 8 -3.86 2.09 -11.15
CA THR A 8 -3.89 0.64 -11.07
C THR A 8 -3.21 0.13 -9.79
N HIS A 9 -3.29 -1.18 -9.54
CA HIS A 9 -2.63 -1.81 -8.39
C HIS A 9 -1.11 -1.59 -8.37
N ALA A 10 -0.44 -1.75 -9.51
CA ALA A 10 1.01 -1.59 -9.62
C ALA A 10 1.42 -0.13 -9.38
N GLU A 11 0.75 0.81 -10.07
CA GLU A 11 1.00 2.24 -9.91
C GLU A 11 0.79 2.72 -8.46
N ALA A 12 -0.31 2.28 -7.84
CA ALA A 12 -0.58 2.61 -6.44
C ALA A 12 0.50 2.06 -5.50
N SER A 13 1.03 0.87 -5.78
CA SER A 13 2.09 0.26 -4.97
C SER A 13 3.44 0.95 -5.15
N ILE A 14 3.79 1.37 -6.38
CA ILE A 14 5.00 2.15 -6.68
C ILE A 14 4.98 3.50 -5.94
N LEU A 15 3.88 4.25 -6.08
CA LEU A 15 3.75 5.55 -5.42
C LEU A 15 3.77 5.43 -3.89
N HIS A 16 3.12 4.40 -3.34
CA HIS A 16 3.17 4.13 -1.90
C HIS A 16 4.58 3.73 -1.43
N ASN A 17 5.30 2.92 -2.21
CA ASN A 17 6.68 2.55 -1.90
C ASN A 17 7.58 3.79 -1.77
N ALA A 18 7.46 4.72 -2.73
CA ALA A 18 8.23 5.96 -2.72
C ALA A 18 7.82 6.89 -1.57
N TRP A 19 6.52 7.03 -1.28
CA TRP A 19 6.03 7.86 -0.17
C TRP A 19 6.52 7.36 1.20
N LEU A 20 6.65 6.03 1.39
CA LEU A 20 7.25 5.45 2.60
C LEU A 20 8.80 5.53 2.63
N GLY A 21 9.43 5.89 1.51
CA GLY A 21 10.89 5.90 1.39
C GLY A 21 11.53 4.51 1.43
N TYR A 22 10.81 3.47 1.00
CA TYR A 22 11.37 2.11 0.92
C TYR A 22 12.30 1.93 -0.28
N GLU A 23 13.11 0.86 -0.21
CA GLU A 23 13.89 0.40 -1.38
C GLU A 23 12.96 0.25 -2.59
N THR A 24 13.44 0.67 -3.76
CA THR A 24 12.69 0.65 -5.02
C THR A 24 12.00 -0.70 -5.21
N ASP A 25 10.72 -0.65 -5.58
CA ASP A 25 9.87 -1.80 -5.90
C ASP A 25 9.59 -2.78 -4.75
N TRP A 26 10.15 -2.57 -3.55
CA TRP A 26 10.01 -3.48 -2.41
C TRP A 26 8.54 -3.80 -2.07
N LEU A 27 7.70 -2.77 -1.95
CA LEU A 27 6.30 -2.91 -1.55
C LEU A 27 5.47 -3.61 -2.63
N ALA A 28 5.74 -3.34 -3.90
CA ALA A 28 5.03 -3.99 -5.00
C ALA A 28 5.39 -5.48 -5.07
N ASN A 29 6.67 -5.81 -4.94
CA ASN A 29 7.17 -7.19 -4.89
C ASN A 29 6.62 -7.95 -3.69
N SER A 30 6.59 -7.33 -2.51
CA SER A 30 6.11 -7.94 -1.27
C SER A 30 4.61 -8.30 -1.30
N ARG A 31 3.86 -7.67 -2.21
CA ARG A 31 2.44 -7.91 -2.51
C ARG A 31 2.22 -8.86 -3.70
N GLY A 32 3.29 -9.42 -4.26
CA GLY A 32 3.21 -10.36 -5.38
C GLY A 32 2.98 -9.71 -6.75
N THR A 33 3.28 -8.41 -6.91
CA THR A 33 3.24 -7.78 -8.23
C THR A 33 4.28 -8.40 -9.13
N THR A 34 3.85 -8.92 -10.29
CA THR A 34 4.77 -9.55 -11.25
C THR A 34 5.72 -8.50 -11.87
N PRO A 35 6.94 -8.88 -12.30
CA PRO A 35 7.86 -7.95 -12.96
C PRO A 35 7.26 -7.23 -14.17
N ALA A 36 6.53 -7.94 -15.04
CA ALA A 36 5.89 -7.33 -16.21
C ALA A 36 4.82 -6.28 -15.84
N ALA A 37 4.02 -6.56 -14.79
CA ALA A 37 3.04 -5.59 -14.29
C ALA A 37 3.71 -4.37 -13.64
N LEU A 38 4.86 -4.58 -13.01
CA LEU A 38 5.66 -3.53 -12.39
C LEU A 38 6.28 -2.60 -13.46
N ASP A 39 6.88 -3.18 -14.50
CA ASP A 39 7.42 -2.43 -15.65
C ASP A 39 6.33 -1.60 -16.34
N ALA A 40 5.16 -2.20 -16.55
CA ALA A 40 4.00 -1.49 -17.10
C ALA A 40 3.52 -0.36 -16.18
N GLY A 41 3.55 -0.57 -14.85
CA GLY A 41 3.22 0.46 -13.86
C GLY A 41 4.16 1.65 -13.90
N TRP A 42 5.48 1.42 -13.97
CA TRP A 42 6.47 2.48 -14.11
C TRP A 42 6.29 3.27 -15.41
N ALA A 43 6.13 2.59 -16.54
CA ALA A 43 5.89 3.25 -17.82
C ALA A 43 4.60 4.09 -17.82
N ALA A 44 3.55 3.62 -17.15
CA ALA A 44 2.29 4.35 -17.04
C ALA A 44 2.41 5.58 -16.12
N LEU A 45 3.16 5.49 -15.01
CA LEU A 45 3.44 6.64 -14.14
C LEU A 45 4.32 7.68 -14.83
N ASP A 46 5.30 7.25 -15.62
CA ASP A 46 6.14 8.12 -16.44
C ASP A 46 5.33 8.87 -17.49
N ALA A 47 4.44 8.17 -18.21
CA ALA A 47 3.49 8.80 -19.14
C ALA A 47 2.54 9.81 -18.45
N LYS A 48 2.31 9.67 -17.14
CA LYS A 48 1.52 10.60 -16.32
C LYS A 48 2.35 11.75 -15.74
N GLY A 49 3.67 11.75 -15.93
CA GLY A 49 4.59 12.73 -15.33
C GLY A 49 4.73 12.58 -13.82
N LEU A 50 4.50 11.39 -13.28
CA LEU A 50 4.56 11.11 -11.83
C LEU A 50 5.84 10.38 -11.43
N ALA A 51 6.61 9.88 -12.39
CA ALA A 51 7.81 9.09 -12.17
C ALA A 51 8.74 9.14 -13.38
N ASP A 52 10.00 8.73 -13.20
CA ASP A 52 10.91 8.36 -14.28
C ASP A 52 11.05 6.84 -14.30
N ALA A 53 10.55 6.21 -15.37
CA ALA A 53 10.56 4.76 -15.51
C ALA A 53 11.98 4.17 -15.69
N ALA A 54 12.90 4.94 -16.29
CA ALA A 54 14.27 4.50 -16.55
C ALA A 54 15.13 4.58 -15.27
N ALA A 55 14.97 5.65 -14.50
CA ALA A 55 15.65 5.84 -13.22
C ALA A 55 14.97 5.09 -12.06
N ARG A 56 13.74 4.62 -12.25
CA ARG A 56 12.90 3.99 -11.20
C ARG A 56 12.75 4.90 -9.98
N THR A 57 12.47 6.17 -10.25
CA THR A 57 12.26 7.20 -9.22
C THR A 57 10.90 7.86 -9.39
N VAL A 58 10.21 8.10 -8.29
CA VAL A 58 8.93 8.83 -8.29
C VAL A 58 9.23 10.33 -8.13
N HIS A 59 8.53 11.17 -8.88
CA HIS A 59 8.65 12.63 -8.77
C HIS A 59 7.87 13.17 -7.57
N ASP A 60 8.14 14.41 -7.18
CA ASP A 60 7.45 15.07 -6.07
C ASP A 60 5.92 15.10 -6.30
N GLU A 61 5.48 15.25 -7.54
CA GLU A 61 4.07 15.19 -7.94
C GLU A 61 3.44 13.81 -7.68
N GLY A 62 4.20 12.73 -7.90
CA GLY A 62 3.77 11.36 -7.61
C GLY A 62 3.62 11.12 -6.10
N VAL A 63 4.56 11.63 -5.31
CA VAL A 63 4.50 11.58 -3.84
C VAL A 63 3.33 12.43 -3.31
N ALA A 64 3.12 13.62 -3.87
CA ALA A 64 2.01 14.49 -3.53
C ALA A 64 0.65 13.85 -3.86
N LEU A 65 0.53 13.17 -5.01
CA LEU A 65 -0.67 12.41 -5.34
C LEU A 65 -0.92 11.28 -4.34
N ARG A 66 0.12 10.56 -3.91
CA ARG A 66 -0.02 9.52 -2.87
C ARG A 66 -0.54 10.11 -1.56
N GLN A 67 0.03 11.22 -1.10
CA GLN A 67 -0.43 11.92 0.10
C GLN A 67 -1.90 12.34 -0.04
N HIS A 68 -2.29 12.92 -1.16
CA HIS A 68 -3.69 13.29 -1.41
C HIS A 68 -4.63 12.09 -1.31
N VAL A 69 -4.21 10.93 -1.82
CA VAL A 69 -5.02 9.71 -1.69
C VAL A 69 -5.15 9.27 -0.22
N GLU A 70 -4.07 9.35 0.58
CA GLU A 70 -4.14 9.07 2.03
C GLU A 70 -5.11 10.03 2.73
N ASP A 71 -4.96 11.35 2.51
CA ASP A 71 -5.79 12.38 3.13
C ASP A 71 -7.28 12.17 2.80
N GLU A 72 -7.61 11.82 1.56
CA GLU A 72 -8.99 11.57 1.15
C GLU A 72 -9.52 10.24 1.69
N THR A 73 -8.68 9.21 1.83
CA THR A 73 -9.11 7.98 2.52
C THR A 73 -9.35 8.21 4.00
N ASP A 74 -8.50 8.98 4.67
CA ASP A 74 -8.70 9.37 6.08
C ASP A 74 -10.00 10.16 6.22
N ARG A 75 -10.17 11.24 5.45
CA ARG A 75 -11.39 12.07 5.48
C ARG A 75 -12.67 11.25 5.28
N LEU A 76 -12.66 10.24 4.39
CA LEU A 76 -13.82 9.39 4.12
C LEU A 76 -14.07 8.33 5.20
N THR A 77 -13.06 7.94 5.98
CA THR A 77 -13.14 6.83 6.92
C THR A 77 -13.11 7.25 8.39
N THR A 78 -12.71 8.48 8.71
CA THR A 78 -12.61 9.00 10.09
C THR A 78 -13.94 8.96 10.84
N LEU A 79 -15.04 9.42 10.24
CA LEU A 79 -16.32 9.58 10.96
C LEU A 79 -16.83 8.25 11.59
N PRO A 80 -16.84 7.10 10.89
CA PRO A 80 -17.14 5.82 11.53
C PRO A 80 -16.34 5.51 12.79
N TRP A 81 -15.03 5.81 12.80
CA TRP A 81 -14.16 5.57 13.95
C TRP A 81 -14.43 6.55 15.10
N GLU A 82 -14.68 7.82 14.79
CA GLU A 82 -15.08 8.82 15.80
C GLU A 82 -16.40 8.44 16.48
N LEU A 83 -17.37 7.94 15.71
CA LEU A 83 -18.66 7.49 16.24
C LEU A 83 -18.54 6.19 17.06
N LEU A 84 -17.64 5.28 16.68
CA LEU A 84 -17.34 4.08 17.46
C LEU A 84 -16.68 4.45 18.80
N GLY A 85 -15.82 5.47 18.79
CA GLY A 85 -15.08 5.95 19.94
C GLY A 85 -13.80 5.15 20.20
N GLU A 86 -12.83 5.81 20.84
CA GLU A 86 -11.48 5.29 21.06
C GLU A 86 -11.46 3.92 21.77
N ALA A 87 -12.14 3.81 22.91
CA ALA A 87 -12.14 2.59 23.72
C ALA A 87 -12.68 1.36 22.97
N ALA A 88 -13.76 1.54 22.20
CA ALA A 88 -14.33 0.46 21.40
C ALA A 88 -13.47 0.14 20.17
N SER A 89 -12.81 1.13 19.58
CA SER A 89 -11.87 0.95 18.47
C SER A 89 -10.65 0.14 18.89
N ILE A 90 -10.06 0.44 20.06
CA ILE A 90 -8.97 -0.34 20.65
C ILE A 90 -9.43 -1.77 20.93
N ALA A 91 -10.58 -1.95 21.59
CA ALA A 91 -11.10 -3.28 21.90
C ALA A 91 -11.43 -4.09 20.64
N PHE A 92 -11.81 -3.44 19.55
CA PHE A 92 -11.98 -4.07 18.24
C PHE A 92 -10.62 -4.55 17.69
N ALA A 93 -9.61 -3.68 17.64
CA ALA A 93 -8.28 -4.02 17.14
C ALA A 93 -7.67 -5.21 17.92
N GLU A 94 -7.73 -5.17 19.25
CA GLU A 94 -7.22 -6.25 20.11
C GLU A 94 -7.92 -7.60 19.85
N ARG A 95 -9.24 -7.59 19.60
CA ARG A 95 -9.99 -8.83 19.30
C ARG A 95 -9.79 -9.30 17.86
N PHE A 96 -9.46 -8.39 16.95
CA PHE A 96 -9.26 -8.70 15.54
C PHE A 96 -7.83 -9.17 15.24
N GLU A 97 -6.85 -8.87 16.10
CA GLU A 97 -5.46 -9.30 15.90
C GLU A 97 -5.28 -10.84 15.87
N PRO A 98 -5.86 -11.65 16.78
CA PRO A 98 -5.66 -13.10 16.78
C PRO A 98 -6.02 -13.82 15.46
N PRO A 99 -7.16 -13.52 14.80
CA PRO A 99 -7.43 -14.11 13.48
C PRO A 99 -6.46 -13.61 12.39
N CYS A 100 -5.96 -12.37 12.46
CA CYS A 100 -4.91 -11.88 11.55
C CYS A 100 -3.62 -12.70 11.69
N GLU A 101 -3.14 -12.92 12.92
CA GLU A 101 -1.96 -13.75 13.19
C GLU A 101 -2.17 -15.20 12.72
N LEU A 102 -3.37 -15.76 12.90
CA LEU A 102 -3.71 -17.10 12.41
C LEU A 102 -3.61 -17.18 10.88
N LEU A 103 -4.15 -16.19 10.17
CA LEU A 103 -4.08 -16.12 8.70
C LEU A 103 -2.64 -15.95 8.22
N LEU A 104 -1.83 -15.13 8.89
CA LEU A 104 -0.40 -14.97 8.56
C LEU A 104 0.38 -16.29 8.73
N ARG A 105 0.11 -17.08 9.77
CA ARG A 105 0.71 -18.43 9.88
C ARG A 105 0.31 -19.33 8.71
N ARG A 106 -0.93 -19.25 8.23
CA ARG A 106 -1.36 -20.03 7.05
C ARG A 106 -0.65 -19.56 5.77
N VAL A 107 -0.39 -18.28 5.63
CA VAL A 107 0.45 -17.74 4.55
C VAL A 107 1.85 -18.36 4.61
N ASP A 108 2.44 -18.54 5.80
CA ASP A 108 3.76 -19.17 5.93
C ASP A 108 3.79 -20.60 5.39
N GLU A 109 2.75 -21.38 5.66
CA GLU A 109 2.63 -22.76 5.19
C GLU A 109 2.41 -22.87 3.66
N THR A 110 1.83 -21.84 3.04
CA THR A 110 1.32 -21.92 1.66
C THR A 110 2.10 -21.10 0.65
N ALA A 111 2.51 -19.89 1.02
CA ALA A 111 3.26 -18.93 0.19
C ALA A 111 4.68 -18.65 0.73
N GLY A 112 4.99 -19.14 1.93
CA GLY A 112 6.28 -18.95 2.60
C GLY A 112 6.38 -17.63 3.37
N PRO A 113 7.43 -17.48 4.19
CA PRO A 113 7.60 -16.34 5.10
C PRO A 113 7.91 -15.01 4.39
N ASN A 114 8.27 -15.07 3.10
CA ASN A 114 8.61 -13.89 2.31
C ASN A 114 7.37 -13.12 1.80
N TYR A 115 6.18 -13.70 1.93
CA TYR A 115 4.93 -13.04 1.55
C TYR A 115 4.42 -12.12 2.67
N GLN A 116 3.95 -10.93 2.33
CA GLN A 116 3.47 -9.90 3.28
C GLN A 116 4.45 -9.57 4.43
N PRO A 117 5.74 -9.28 4.17
CA PRO A 117 6.73 -8.98 5.20
C PRO A 117 6.35 -7.76 6.07
N ALA A 118 5.63 -6.79 5.52
CA ALA A 118 5.16 -5.62 6.28
C ALA A 118 4.18 -5.99 7.40
N SER A 119 3.36 -7.03 7.22
CA SER A 119 2.39 -7.51 8.22
C SER A 119 3.04 -8.28 9.37
N ARG A 120 4.38 -8.40 9.37
CA ARG A 120 5.16 -9.16 10.35
C ARG A 120 5.96 -8.26 11.29
N LEU A 121 6.00 -6.97 11.01
CA LEU A 121 6.68 -5.97 11.84
C LEU A 121 5.78 -5.68 13.06
N ARG A 122 6.37 -5.74 14.26
CA ARG A 122 5.72 -5.41 15.53
C ARG A 122 6.33 -4.14 16.10
#